data_AF-A0A410FZN3-F1
#
_entry.id   AF-A0A410FZN3-F1
#
_cell.length_a   1.000
_cell.length_b   1.000
_cell.length_c   1.000
_cell.angle_alpha   90.00
_cell.angle_beta   90.00
_cell.angle_gamma   90.00
#
_symmetry.space_group_name_H-M   'P 1'
#
loop_
_entity.id
_entity.type
_entity.pdbx_description
1 polymer ?
#
loop_
_entity_poly.entity_id
_entity_poly.type
_entity_poly.pdbx_seq_one_letter_code
_entity_poly.pdbx_strand_id
1 'polypeptide(L)'
;MKTKNFFQQGFLFLAIGLTTAITKGQAILTVDNSPGSVAAYSNLQTAHDAASAGDIIYVQPSGTGYGNLTISKAITIVGASHSEPTNISQIGTISITASDIILKGLSISSISTIGGGTVPYENIEIFENKIGSISIGNGVDQTIDNIVIQGNQINFIGQYNNAANVLITNNIIASITISNAATIVVSNNIFRSVYSNDINIYNYGLGTANLSNNMFIFSYPYGNTSVNLSGGPFQLSNNLFYNYYSSYPVSLAGNYSETESFFNTDPQFVNVDYAT
;
A
#
# COMPACT_ATOMS: atom_id res chain seq x y z
N MET A 1 -51.08 -39.04 -28.26
CA MET A 1 -51.20 -37.85 -27.38
C MET A 1 -49.93 -37.72 -26.52
N LYS A 2 -48.95 -36.89 -26.92
CA LYS A 2 -47.77 -36.50 -26.09
C LYS A 2 -47.27 -35.09 -26.49
N THR A 3 -48.15 -34.10 -26.45
CA THR A 3 -47.84 -32.71 -26.89
C THR A 3 -47.79 -31.69 -25.74
N LYS A 4 -47.96 -32.09 -24.48
CA LYS A 4 -48.05 -31.14 -23.35
C LYS A 4 -46.72 -30.70 -22.69
N ASN A 5 -45.57 -31.29 -23.02
CA ASN A 5 -44.33 -31.02 -22.27
C ASN A 5 -43.40 -29.95 -22.87
N PHE A 6 -43.55 -29.58 -24.15
CA PHE A 6 -42.59 -28.67 -24.80
C PHE A 6 -42.77 -27.20 -24.37
N PHE A 7 -44.02 -26.76 -24.18
CA PHE A 7 -44.33 -25.39 -23.73
C PHE A 7 -43.97 -25.13 -22.26
N GLN A 8 -44.14 -26.13 -21.38
CA GLN A 8 -43.74 -26.01 -19.96
C GLN A 8 -42.21 -25.98 -19.80
N GLN A 9 -41.47 -26.75 -20.60
CA GLN A 9 -40.01 -26.76 -20.57
C GLN A 9 -39.41 -25.44 -21.10
N GLY A 10 -40.00 -24.84 -22.14
CA GLY A 10 -39.60 -23.52 -22.64
C GLY A 10 -39.82 -22.38 -21.64
N PHE A 11 -40.95 -22.41 -20.90
CA PHE A 11 -41.24 -21.40 -19.88
C PHE A 11 -40.32 -21.52 -18.66
N LEU A 12 -39.93 -22.74 -18.29
CA LEU A 12 -38.98 -22.99 -17.20
C LEU A 12 -37.56 -22.53 -17.57
N PHE A 13 -37.11 -22.76 -18.81
CA PHE A 13 -35.82 -22.26 -19.30
C PHE A 13 -35.78 -20.73 -19.37
N LEU A 14 -36.87 -20.08 -19.78
CA LEU A 14 -36.97 -18.62 -19.83
C LEU A 14 -37.00 -18.01 -18.41
N ALA A 15 -37.70 -18.65 -17.46
CA ALA A 15 -37.75 -18.20 -16.07
C ALA A 15 -36.38 -18.34 -15.36
N ILE A 16 -35.65 -19.42 -15.61
CA ILE A 16 -34.29 -19.61 -15.07
C ILE A 16 -33.31 -18.60 -15.71
N GLY A 17 -33.43 -18.34 -17.02
CA GLY A 17 -32.59 -17.37 -17.73
C GLY A 17 -32.85 -15.90 -17.35
N LEU A 18 -34.07 -15.55 -16.89
CA LEU A 18 -34.38 -14.20 -16.42
C LEU A 18 -33.90 -13.94 -14.98
N THR A 19 -33.77 -14.99 -14.16
CA THR A 19 -33.27 -14.87 -12.77
C THR A 19 -31.74 -14.77 -12.65
N THR A 20 -30.99 -15.16 -13.69
CA THR A 20 -29.52 -15.14 -13.69
C THR A 20 -28.91 -13.83 -14.21
N ALA A 21 -29.73 -12.85 -14.59
CA ALA A 21 -29.27 -11.58 -15.17
C ALA A 21 -29.32 -10.37 -14.21
N ILE A 22 -29.45 -10.58 -12.89
CA ILE A 22 -29.20 -9.49 -11.93
C ILE A 22 -27.69 -9.38 -11.73
N THR A 23 -26.98 -8.93 -12.76
CA THR A 23 -25.64 -8.39 -12.58
C THR A 23 -25.80 -7.11 -11.77
N LYS A 24 -25.52 -7.17 -10.45
CA LYS A 24 -25.38 -5.94 -9.67
C LYS A 24 -24.17 -5.22 -10.21
N GLY A 25 -24.39 -4.10 -10.90
CA GLY A 25 -23.32 -3.19 -11.26
C GLY A 25 -22.63 -2.69 -10.00
N GLN A 26 -21.35 -2.36 -10.12
CA GLN A 26 -20.58 -1.71 -9.07
C GLN A 26 -21.29 -0.42 -8.62
N ALA A 27 -21.65 -0.34 -7.34
CA ALA A 27 -22.25 0.87 -6.78
C ALA A 27 -21.16 1.85 -6.35
N ILE A 28 -21.48 3.15 -6.41
CA ILE A 28 -20.63 4.22 -5.89
C ILE A 28 -21.35 4.84 -4.70
N LEU A 29 -20.75 4.70 -3.52
CA LEU A 29 -21.23 5.31 -2.29
C LEU A 29 -20.40 6.56 -2.02
N THR A 30 -21.06 7.67 -1.69
CA THR A 30 -20.37 8.91 -1.30
C THR A 30 -20.40 9.09 0.21
N VAL A 31 -19.28 9.52 0.77
CA VAL A 31 -19.15 9.81 2.19
C VAL A 31 -18.68 11.24 2.36
N ASP A 32 -19.44 12.04 3.12
CA ASP A 32 -19.07 13.40 3.50
C ASP A 32 -19.65 13.71 4.88
N ASN A 33 -18.76 13.87 5.86
CA ASN A 33 -19.12 14.16 7.25
C ASN A 33 -19.20 15.68 7.54
N SER A 34 -19.09 16.54 6.52
CA SER A 34 -19.23 17.98 6.66
C SER A 34 -20.67 18.38 7.02
N PRO A 35 -20.88 19.39 7.88
CA PRO A 35 -22.21 19.89 8.19
C PRO A 35 -22.98 20.32 6.93
N GLY A 36 -24.20 19.82 6.74
CA GLY A 36 -25.04 20.14 5.59
C GLY A 36 -24.73 19.34 4.31
N SER A 37 -23.84 18.35 4.39
CA SER A 37 -23.56 17.40 3.32
C SER A 37 -24.83 16.71 2.79
N VAL A 38 -24.85 16.46 1.48
CA VAL A 38 -25.89 15.67 0.77
C VAL A 38 -25.38 14.29 0.34
N ALA A 39 -24.21 13.87 0.83
CA ALA A 39 -23.68 12.55 0.55
C ALA A 39 -24.56 11.43 1.12
N ALA A 40 -24.45 10.23 0.55
CA ALA A 40 -25.27 9.09 0.98
C ALA A 40 -24.97 8.68 2.43
N TYR A 41 -23.74 8.91 2.89
CA TYR A 41 -23.29 8.60 4.25
C TYR A 41 -22.47 9.74 4.83
N SER A 42 -22.54 9.92 6.15
CA SER A 42 -21.65 10.80 6.92
C SER A 42 -20.60 10.04 7.72
N ASN A 43 -20.64 8.70 7.69
CA ASN A 43 -19.70 7.84 8.38
C ASN A 43 -19.13 6.78 7.42
N LEU A 44 -17.80 6.69 7.37
CA LEU A 44 -17.10 5.82 6.43
C LEU A 44 -17.31 4.33 6.72
N GLN A 45 -17.32 3.93 8.00
CA GLN A 45 -17.59 2.54 8.38
C GLN A 45 -19.02 2.14 7.99
N THR A 46 -20.01 3.00 8.23
CA THR A 46 -21.39 2.74 7.81
C THR A 46 -21.52 2.60 6.29
N ALA A 47 -20.80 3.41 5.51
CA ALA A 47 -20.77 3.27 4.06
C ALA A 47 -20.14 1.93 3.63
N HIS A 48 -19.03 1.54 4.24
CA HIS A 48 -18.40 0.24 4.01
C HIS A 48 -19.32 -0.94 4.37
N ASP A 49 -20.04 -0.84 5.49
CA ASP A 49 -20.93 -1.91 5.93
C ASP A 49 -22.11 -2.09 4.96
N ALA A 50 -22.62 -0.98 4.39
CA ALA A 50 -23.67 -0.97 3.38
C ALA A 50 -23.18 -1.38 1.97
N ALA A 51 -21.91 -1.18 1.66
CA ALA A 51 -21.31 -1.55 0.39
C ALA A 51 -21.34 -3.07 0.16
N SER A 52 -21.58 -3.47 -1.08
CA SER A 52 -21.34 -4.84 -1.55
C SER A 52 -19.86 -5.02 -1.91
N ALA A 53 -19.39 -6.27 -1.93
CA ALA A 53 -18.04 -6.56 -2.37
C ALA A 53 -17.83 -6.08 -3.81
N GLY A 54 -16.73 -5.37 -4.06
CA GLY A 54 -16.38 -4.76 -5.34
C GLY A 54 -16.89 -3.34 -5.54
N ASP A 55 -17.70 -2.78 -4.64
CA ASP A 55 -18.18 -1.40 -4.74
C ASP A 55 -17.06 -0.36 -4.57
N ILE A 56 -17.37 0.90 -4.93
CA ILE A 56 -16.50 2.06 -4.75
C ILE A 56 -17.08 2.96 -3.65
N ILE A 57 -16.22 3.43 -2.75
CA ILE A 57 -16.56 4.46 -1.77
C ILE A 57 -15.74 5.71 -2.09
N TYR A 58 -16.43 6.80 -2.43
CA TYR A 58 -15.82 8.11 -2.66
C TYR A 58 -15.90 8.96 -1.38
N VAL A 59 -14.74 9.30 -0.83
CA VAL A 59 -14.62 10.02 0.44
C VAL A 59 -14.32 11.49 0.14
N GLN A 60 -15.29 12.36 0.40
CA GLN A 60 -15.11 13.80 0.24
C GLN A 60 -14.12 14.34 1.26
N PRO A 61 -13.43 15.45 0.96
CA PRO A 61 -12.65 16.15 1.95
C PRO A 61 -13.50 16.66 3.12
N SER A 62 -12.88 16.81 4.29
CA SER A 62 -13.54 17.43 5.44
C SER A 62 -12.53 18.03 6.42
N GLY A 63 -12.98 19.01 7.20
CA GLY A 63 -12.22 19.53 8.33
C GLY A 63 -12.15 18.58 9.53
N THR A 64 -12.93 17.49 9.53
CA THR A 64 -12.90 16.44 10.57
C THR A 64 -12.62 15.08 9.94
N GLY A 65 -11.66 14.34 10.48
CA GLY A 65 -11.34 12.99 9.98
C GLY A 65 -12.51 12.00 10.11
N TYR A 66 -12.52 10.99 9.24
CA TYR A 66 -13.58 9.97 9.18
C TYR A 66 -13.45 8.87 10.25
N GLY A 67 -12.47 8.98 11.14
CA GLY A 67 -12.16 7.97 12.14
C GLY A 67 -11.43 6.76 11.56
N ASN A 68 -11.56 5.62 12.23
CA ASN A 68 -10.93 4.36 11.82
C ASN A 68 -11.86 3.55 10.92
N LEU A 69 -11.28 2.69 10.10
CA LEU A 69 -12.01 1.81 9.17
C LEU A 69 -11.49 0.38 9.27
N THR A 70 -12.41 -0.58 9.36
CA THR A 70 -12.10 -2.00 9.15
C THR A 70 -12.64 -2.43 7.79
N ILE A 71 -11.75 -2.86 6.90
CA ILE A 71 -12.08 -3.36 5.57
C ILE A 71 -12.19 -4.87 5.61
N SER A 72 -13.41 -5.38 5.48
CA SER A 72 -13.74 -6.81 5.60
C SER A 72 -14.28 -7.45 4.33
N LYS A 73 -14.26 -6.72 3.21
CA LYS A 73 -14.68 -7.19 1.89
C LYS A 73 -13.87 -6.47 0.80
N ALA A 74 -13.85 -7.04 -0.40
CA ALA A 74 -13.28 -6.40 -1.59
C ALA A 74 -13.93 -5.02 -1.78
N ILE A 75 -13.12 -3.97 -1.91
CA ILE A 75 -13.63 -2.60 -2.00
C ILE A 75 -12.58 -1.67 -2.61
N THR A 76 -13.04 -0.65 -3.32
CA THR A 76 -12.20 0.49 -3.72
C THR A 76 -12.59 1.72 -2.91
N ILE A 77 -11.63 2.40 -2.30
CA ILE A 77 -11.84 3.64 -1.55
C ILE A 77 -11.02 4.74 -2.18
N VAL A 78 -11.70 5.80 -2.62
CA VAL A 78 -11.11 6.94 -3.31
C VAL A 78 -11.33 8.20 -2.49
N GLY A 79 -10.26 8.78 -1.99
CA GLY A 79 -10.25 10.12 -1.44
C GLY A 79 -10.10 11.17 -2.55
N ALA A 80 -10.67 12.35 -2.32
CA ALA A 80 -10.54 13.45 -3.26
C ALA A 80 -9.20 14.18 -3.15
N SER A 81 -8.51 14.10 -2.00
CA SER A 81 -7.21 14.73 -1.77
C SER A 81 -6.51 14.20 -0.51
N HIS A 82 -5.21 13.98 -0.63
CA HIS A 82 -4.34 13.52 0.46
C HIS A 82 -3.36 14.59 0.98
N SER A 83 -3.18 15.69 0.25
CA SER A 83 -2.13 16.67 0.53
C SER A 83 -2.59 18.13 0.50
N GLU A 84 -3.82 18.45 0.10
CA GLU A 84 -4.33 19.83 0.15
C GLU A 84 -4.73 20.18 1.58
N PRO A 85 -4.00 21.03 2.32
CA PRO A 85 -4.15 21.18 3.78
C PRO A 85 -5.54 21.57 4.26
N THR A 86 -6.31 22.24 3.41
CA THR A 86 -7.68 22.72 3.72
C THR A 86 -8.77 21.76 3.25
N ASN A 87 -8.39 20.70 2.53
CA ASN A 87 -9.31 19.85 1.79
C ASN A 87 -8.75 18.42 1.70
N ILE A 88 -8.68 17.73 2.85
CA ILE A 88 -8.12 16.37 2.96
C ILE A 88 -9.22 15.33 3.25
N SER A 89 -9.18 14.20 2.56
CA SER A 89 -9.94 12.99 2.90
C SER A 89 -9.17 12.18 3.96
N GLN A 90 -9.25 12.61 5.22
CA GLN A 90 -8.44 12.06 6.32
C GLN A 90 -9.09 10.83 6.96
N ILE A 91 -8.35 9.72 7.02
CA ILE A 91 -8.72 8.49 7.72
C ILE A 91 -7.67 8.22 8.80
N GLY A 92 -8.11 7.71 9.95
CA GLY A 92 -7.24 7.24 11.02
C GLY A 92 -6.55 5.93 10.64
N THR A 93 -6.77 4.89 11.45
CA THR A 93 -6.26 3.55 11.15
C THR A 93 -7.17 2.81 10.18
N ILE A 94 -6.57 2.18 9.17
CA ILE A 94 -7.21 1.19 8.32
C ILE A 94 -6.72 -0.19 8.72
N SER A 95 -7.68 -1.03 9.11
CA SER A 95 -7.50 -2.42 9.47
C SER A 95 -8.01 -3.31 8.34
N ILE A 96 -7.12 -4.03 7.66
CA ILE A 96 -7.44 -4.88 6.51
C ILE A 96 -7.62 -6.33 6.98
N THR A 97 -8.82 -6.89 6.74
CA THR A 97 -9.16 -8.30 6.99
C THR A 97 -9.62 -9.03 5.72
N ALA A 98 -9.38 -8.48 4.53
CA ALA A 98 -9.85 -9.01 3.24
C ALA A 98 -8.84 -8.76 2.10
N SER A 99 -9.11 -9.36 0.95
CA SER A 99 -8.36 -9.22 -0.31
C SER A 99 -9.11 -8.31 -1.30
N ASP A 100 -8.47 -7.99 -2.44
CA ASP A 100 -9.03 -7.18 -3.53
C ASP A 100 -9.42 -5.76 -3.08
N ILE A 101 -8.41 -5.04 -2.57
CA ILE A 101 -8.58 -3.72 -1.97
C ILE A 101 -7.79 -2.69 -2.76
N ILE A 102 -8.43 -1.58 -3.10
CA ILE A 102 -7.76 -0.43 -3.70
C ILE A 102 -7.96 0.79 -2.80
N LEU A 103 -6.88 1.41 -2.36
CA LEU A 103 -6.88 2.65 -1.58
C LEU A 103 -6.18 3.76 -2.36
N LYS A 104 -6.90 4.84 -2.69
CA LYS A 104 -6.35 5.93 -3.51
C LYS A 104 -6.74 7.32 -3.01
N GLY A 105 -5.81 8.28 -3.04
CA GLY A 105 -6.13 9.70 -2.85
C GLY A 105 -6.45 10.11 -1.40
N LEU A 106 -6.01 9.32 -0.41
CA LEU A 106 -6.37 9.48 1.01
C LEU A 106 -5.17 9.95 1.84
N SER A 107 -5.44 10.68 2.92
CA SER A 107 -4.48 10.89 4.01
C SER A 107 -4.77 9.91 5.12
N ILE A 108 -3.89 8.95 5.34
CA ILE A 108 -4.12 7.81 6.24
C ILE A 108 -3.08 7.82 7.36
N SER A 109 -3.53 7.71 8.62
CA SER A 109 -2.59 7.63 9.75
C SER A 109 -1.80 6.33 9.72
N SER A 110 -2.47 5.19 9.58
CA SER A 110 -1.81 3.89 9.46
C SER A 110 -2.66 2.85 8.75
N ILE A 111 -2.00 1.91 8.07
CA ILE A 111 -2.60 0.74 7.42
C ILE A 111 -1.98 -0.50 8.07
N SER A 112 -2.81 -1.48 8.43
CA SER A 112 -2.34 -2.76 8.95
C SER A 112 -3.19 -3.93 8.45
N THR A 113 -2.56 -5.02 8.05
CA THR A 113 -3.24 -6.30 7.86
C THR A 113 -3.42 -6.97 9.22
N ILE A 114 -4.67 -7.15 9.64
CA ILE A 114 -5.01 -7.73 10.95
C ILE A 114 -5.65 -9.10 10.79
N GLY A 115 -5.16 -10.07 11.57
CA GLY A 115 -5.69 -11.43 11.61
C GLY A 115 -4.61 -12.47 11.88
N GLY A 116 -5.01 -13.69 12.21
CA GLY A 116 -4.14 -14.86 12.26
C GLY A 116 -4.78 -15.99 11.47
N GLY A 117 -3.96 -16.83 10.84
CA GLY A 117 -4.41 -17.97 10.05
C GLY A 117 -4.07 -17.88 8.56
N THR A 118 -4.39 -18.95 7.84
CA THR A 118 -4.01 -19.20 6.44
C THR A 118 -4.82 -18.44 5.39
N VAL A 119 -5.63 -17.45 5.78
CA VAL A 119 -6.35 -16.64 4.78
C VAL A 119 -5.32 -15.73 4.13
N PRO A 120 -5.05 -15.88 2.82
CA PRO A 120 -4.07 -15.04 2.16
C PRO A 120 -4.66 -13.64 1.97
N TYR A 121 -3.88 -12.61 2.28
CA TYR A 121 -4.20 -11.24 1.92
C TYR A 121 -3.57 -10.95 0.57
N GLU A 122 -4.42 -10.85 -0.45
CA GLU A 122 -4.00 -10.76 -1.84
C GLU A 122 -4.60 -9.54 -2.53
N ASN A 123 -3.93 -9.05 -3.57
CA ASN A 123 -4.44 -8.00 -4.46
C ASN A 123 -4.76 -6.71 -3.67
N ILE A 124 -3.79 -6.23 -2.89
CA ILE A 124 -3.90 -4.96 -2.17
C ILE A 124 -3.10 -3.91 -2.90
N GLU A 125 -3.79 -2.86 -3.33
CA GLU A 125 -3.23 -1.77 -4.11
C GLU A 125 -3.39 -0.44 -3.35
N ILE A 126 -2.28 0.25 -3.13
CA ILE A 126 -2.20 1.48 -2.35
C ILE A 126 -1.55 2.55 -3.23
N PHE A 127 -2.34 3.52 -3.70
CA PHE A 127 -1.93 4.52 -4.69
C PHE A 127 -2.11 5.96 -4.24
N GLU A 128 -1.14 6.83 -4.53
CA GLU A 128 -1.35 8.29 -4.47
C GLU A 128 -1.95 8.73 -3.11
N ASN A 129 -1.41 8.22 -2.00
CA ASN A 129 -1.83 8.56 -0.65
C ASN A 129 -0.70 9.26 0.11
N LYS A 130 -1.07 9.98 1.17
CA LYS A 130 -0.16 10.38 2.25
C LYS A 130 -0.39 9.43 3.43
N ILE A 131 0.63 8.67 3.84
CA ILE A 131 0.48 7.58 4.81
C ILE A 131 1.52 7.70 5.92
N GLY A 132 1.08 7.66 7.18
CA GLY A 132 1.97 7.62 8.34
C GLY A 132 2.73 6.29 8.45
N SER A 133 2.02 5.17 8.41
CA SER A 133 2.66 3.85 8.36
C SER A 133 1.86 2.79 7.61
N ILE A 134 2.58 1.85 7.01
CA ILE A 134 2.02 0.63 6.42
C ILE A 134 2.68 -0.56 7.11
N SER A 135 1.90 -1.45 7.71
CA SER A 135 2.37 -2.69 8.31
C SER A 135 1.66 -3.89 7.68
N ILE A 136 2.34 -4.59 6.78
CA ILE A 136 1.83 -5.79 6.10
C ILE A 136 2.48 -7.05 6.66
N GLY A 137 1.69 -8.10 6.81
CA GLY A 137 2.19 -9.38 7.32
C GLY A 137 2.65 -9.29 8.77
N ASN A 138 1.88 -8.67 9.68
CA ASN A 138 2.25 -8.58 11.11
C ASN A 138 1.76 -9.78 11.95
N GLY A 139 0.87 -10.61 11.39
CA GLY A 139 0.34 -11.80 12.07
C GLY A 139 1.16 -13.06 11.80
N VAL A 140 1.22 -13.98 12.76
CA VAL A 140 1.83 -15.32 12.58
C VAL A 140 1.10 -16.06 11.47
N ASP A 141 1.86 -16.70 10.57
CA ASP A 141 1.38 -17.52 9.44
C ASP A 141 0.50 -16.77 8.41
N GLN A 142 0.57 -15.44 8.37
CA GLN A 142 -0.07 -14.67 7.30
C GLN A 142 0.67 -14.91 5.97
N THR A 143 -0.09 -15.31 4.95
CA THR A 143 0.38 -15.29 3.56
C THR A 143 -0.04 -13.96 2.95
N ILE A 144 0.93 -13.19 2.46
CA ILE A 144 0.70 -11.91 1.78
C ILE A 144 1.16 -12.08 0.34
N ASP A 145 0.30 -11.79 -0.64
CA ASP A 145 0.66 -11.89 -2.06
C ASP A 145 0.10 -10.71 -2.88
N ASN A 146 0.74 -10.42 -4.01
CA ASN A 146 0.33 -9.41 -4.97
C ASN A 146 -0.02 -8.06 -4.34
N ILE A 147 0.99 -7.41 -3.76
CA ILE A 147 0.84 -6.11 -3.10
C ILE A 147 1.50 -5.04 -3.95
N VAL A 148 0.78 -3.96 -4.23
CA VAL A 148 1.30 -2.80 -4.97
C VAL A 148 1.22 -1.56 -4.10
N ILE A 149 2.36 -0.94 -3.84
CA ILE A 149 2.47 0.34 -3.14
C ILE A 149 3.11 1.33 -4.10
N GLN A 150 2.33 2.27 -4.63
CA GLN A 150 2.81 3.16 -5.69
C GLN A 150 2.36 4.62 -5.59
N GLY A 151 3.27 5.55 -5.89
CA GLY A 151 2.90 6.97 -5.99
C GLY A 151 2.58 7.64 -4.65
N ASN A 152 2.95 7.03 -3.52
CA ASN A 152 2.60 7.51 -2.19
C ASN A 152 3.72 8.34 -1.55
N GLN A 153 3.34 9.20 -0.60
CA GLN A 153 4.24 9.75 0.41
C GLN A 153 4.05 8.96 1.71
N ILE A 154 5.07 8.22 2.13
CA ILE A 154 4.98 7.27 3.25
C ILE A 154 6.06 7.56 4.27
N ASN A 155 5.69 7.66 5.54
CA ASN A 155 6.69 7.77 6.60
C ASN A 155 7.33 6.41 6.93
N PHE A 156 6.55 5.35 7.10
CA PHE A 156 7.10 4.02 7.38
C PHE A 156 6.42 2.89 6.60
N ILE A 157 7.21 1.95 6.07
CA ILE A 157 6.73 0.66 5.56
C ILE A 157 7.38 -0.47 6.38
N GLY A 158 6.57 -1.34 6.98
CA GLY A 158 6.97 -2.56 7.65
C GLY A 158 6.34 -3.77 6.99
N GLN A 159 7.16 -4.71 6.54
CA GLN A 159 6.77 -5.99 5.99
C GLN A 159 7.48 -7.07 6.82
N TYR A 160 6.73 -7.86 7.60
CA TYR A 160 7.30 -8.67 8.70
C TYR A 160 7.26 -10.20 8.52
N ASN A 161 6.48 -10.74 7.59
CA ASN A 161 6.31 -12.19 7.34
C ASN A 161 6.50 -12.58 5.87
N ASN A 162 6.33 -13.84 5.46
CA ASN A 162 6.52 -14.21 4.06
C ASN A 162 5.52 -13.45 3.15
N ALA A 163 6.06 -12.54 2.33
CA ALA A 163 5.31 -11.81 1.33
C ALA A 163 5.87 -12.12 -0.06
N ALA A 164 4.98 -12.46 -0.99
CA ALA A 164 5.27 -12.68 -2.38
C ALA A 164 4.68 -11.55 -3.23
N ASN A 165 5.30 -11.34 -4.39
CA ASN A 165 4.90 -10.41 -5.44
C ASN A 165 4.58 -9.01 -4.90
N VAL A 166 5.51 -8.47 -4.11
CA VAL A 166 5.41 -7.13 -3.55
C VAL A 166 6.14 -6.14 -4.45
N LEU A 167 5.43 -5.14 -4.94
CA LEU A 167 5.97 -4.02 -5.72
C LEU A 167 5.85 -2.73 -4.91
N ILE A 168 6.98 -2.10 -4.63
CA ILE A 168 7.07 -0.78 -3.99
C ILE A 168 7.72 0.15 -5.01
N THR A 169 6.96 1.05 -5.63
CA THR A 169 7.49 1.90 -6.70
C THR A 169 6.97 3.33 -6.78
N ASN A 170 7.79 4.26 -7.27
CA ASN A 170 7.41 5.67 -7.44
C ASN A 170 6.91 6.33 -6.13
N ASN A 171 7.44 5.92 -4.98
CA ASN A 171 7.08 6.49 -3.68
C ASN A 171 8.17 7.43 -3.16
N ILE A 172 7.77 8.31 -2.25
CA ILE A 172 8.66 9.03 -1.35
C ILE A 172 8.51 8.39 0.03
N ILE A 173 9.58 7.78 0.54
CA ILE A 173 9.54 6.94 1.74
C ILE A 173 10.53 7.48 2.78
N ALA A 174 10.15 7.60 4.05
CA ALA A 174 11.14 7.97 5.08
C ALA A 174 11.90 6.76 5.62
N SER A 175 11.19 5.68 5.94
CA SER A 175 11.77 4.43 6.45
C SER A 175 11.08 3.19 5.88
N ILE A 176 11.86 2.12 5.71
CA ILE A 176 11.38 0.81 5.30
C ILE A 176 12.04 -0.31 6.09
N THR A 177 11.24 -1.30 6.49
CA THR A 177 11.69 -2.59 7.01
C THR A 177 11.01 -3.70 6.23
N ILE A 178 11.81 -4.56 5.59
CA ILE A 178 11.35 -5.74 4.84
C ILE A 178 11.95 -6.98 5.51
N SER A 179 11.15 -8.03 5.68
CA SER A 179 11.54 -9.28 6.35
C SER A 179 11.04 -10.48 5.55
N ASN A 180 11.93 -11.41 5.21
CA ASN A 180 11.61 -12.66 4.52
C ASN A 180 10.86 -12.48 3.19
N ALA A 181 11.32 -11.55 2.36
CA ALA A 181 10.75 -11.34 1.05
C ALA A 181 10.93 -12.58 0.14
N ALA A 182 9.82 -13.14 -0.36
CA ALA A 182 9.87 -14.20 -1.36
C ALA A 182 10.15 -13.61 -2.75
N THR A 183 9.37 -12.61 -3.16
CA THR A 183 9.60 -11.82 -4.38
C THR A 183 9.22 -10.37 -4.12
N ILE A 184 10.22 -9.51 -3.89
CA ILE A 184 10.02 -8.08 -3.69
C ILE A 184 10.82 -7.28 -4.71
N VAL A 185 10.16 -6.26 -5.27
CA VAL A 185 10.77 -5.25 -6.14
C VAL A 185 10.55 -3.90 -5.50
N VAL A 186 11.65 -3.25 -5.14
CA VAL A 186 11.68 -1.87 -4.64
C VAL A 186 12.33 -1.05 -5.74
N SER A 187 11.56 -0.23 -6.46
CA SER A 187 12.12 0.51 -7.60
C SER A 187 11.59 1.92 -7.81
N ASN A 188 12.42 2.82 -8.33
CA ASN A 188 12.01 4.21 -8.62
C ASN A 188 11.50 4.96 -7.37
N ASN A 189 11.99 4.64 -6.17
CA ASN A 189 11.61 5.33 -4.95
C ASN A 189 12.67 6.34 -4.53
N ILE A 190 12.23 7.38 -3.83
CA ILE A 190 13.11 8.32 -3.11
C ILE A 190 12.96 8.04 -1.62
N PHE A 191 13.99 7.47 -1.01
CA PHE A 191 14.11 7.32 0.43
C PHE A 191 14.73 8.58 1.02
N ARG A 192 14.01 9.25 1.93
CA ARG A 192 14.51 10.41 2.68
C ARG A 192 14.58 10.09 4.17
N SER A 193 15.75 9.75 4.65
CA SER A 193 15.94 9.35 6.04
C SER A 193 16.70 10.41 6.82
N VAL A 194 16.29 10.62 8.07
CA VAL A 194 16.99 11.51 9.01
C VAL A 194 17.75 10.76 10.10
N TYR A 195 17.58 9.43 10.17
CA TYR A 195 18.25 8.58 11.15
C TYR A 195 19.19 7.58 10.48
N SER A 196 20.15 7.04 11.23
CA SER A 196 20.85 5.84 10.77
C SER A 196 19.89 4.65 10.82
N ASN A 197 20.00 3.75 9.84
CA ASN A 197 19.28 2.49 9.80
C ASN A 197 17.76 2.59 9.57
N ASP A 198 17.27 3.63 8.91
CA ASP A 198 15.84 3.68 8.53
C ASP A 198 15.48 2.73 7.37
N ILE A 199 16.47 2.20 6.66
CA ILE A 199 16.27 1.24 5.56
C ILE A 199 16.90 -0.09 5.96
N ASN A 200 16.05 -1.03 6.36
CA ASN A 200 16.44 -2.38 6.75
C ASN A 200 15.74 -3.41 5.86
N ILE A 201 16.51 -4.30 5.25
CA ILE A 201 15.98 -5.37 4.43
C ILE A 201 16.63 -6.68 4.90
N TYR A 202 15.84 -7.46 5.63
CA TYR A 202 16.18 -8.77 6.13
C TYR A 202 15.60 -9.82 5.18
N ASN A 203 16.45 -10.47 4.40
CA ASN A 203 16.02 -11.52 3.49
C ASN A 203 16.64 -12.85 3.91
N TYR A 204 16.01 -13.54 4.86
CA TYR A 204 16.41 -14.90 5.26
C TYR A 204 15.62 -15.99 4.51
N GLY A 205 14.73 -15.58 3.61
CA GLY A 205 13.99 -16.50 2.73
C GLY A 205 14.84 -16.95 1.53
N LEU A 206 14.24 -17.79 0.69
CA LEU A 206 14.86 -18.23 -0.57
C LEU A 206 14.69 -17.23 -1.72
N GLY A 207 13.92 -16.17 -1.48
CA GLY A 207 13.61 -15.13 -2.44
C GLY A 207 14.78 -14.21 -2.75
N THR A 208 14.68 -13.45 -3.84
CA THR A 208 15.59 -12.34 -4.12
C THR A 208 14.85 -11.03 -3.95
N ALA A 209 15.45 -10.10 -3.19
CA ALA A 209 14.97 -8.72 -3.11
C ALA A 209 15.72 -7.86 -4.14
N ASN A 210 14.96 -7.26 -5.06
CA ASN A 210 15.48 -6.44 -6.14
C ASN A 210 15.27 -4.96 -5.80
N LEU A 211 16.37 -4.21 -5.69
CA LEU A 211 16.38 -2.79 -5.43
C LEU A 211 16.96 -2.08 -6.66
N SER A 212 16.14 -1.38 -7.43
CA SER A 212 16.62 -0.72 -8.64
C SER A 212 16.11 0.70 -8.84
N ASN A 213 16.94 1.58 -9.42
CA ASN A 213 16.53 2.95 -9.74
C ASN A 213 16.05 3.75 -8.50
N ASN A 214 16.50 3.41 -7.30
CA ASN A 214 16.11 4.13 -6.10
C ASN A 214 17.16 5.18 -5.73
N MET A 215 16.70 6.20 -5.00
CA MET A 215 17.57 7.20 -4.39
C MET A 215 17.47 7.11 -2.88
N PHE A 216 18.58 6.79 -2.22
CA PHE A 216 18.71 6.71 -0.77
C PHE A 216 19.44 7.94 -0.25
N ILE A 217 18.66 8.90 0.24
CA ILE A 217 19.13 10.20 0.70
C ILE A 217 19.05 10.22 2.22
N PHE A 218 20.18 10.49 2.86
CA PHE A 218 20.29 10.64 4.30
C PHE A 218 20.66 12.07 4.67
N SER A 219 20.17 12.51 5.82
CA SER A 219 20.57 13.75 6.48
C SER A 219 20.89 13.47 7.95
N TYR A 220 21.69 12.43 8.21
CA TYR A 220 22.04 12.01 9.56
C TYR A 220 23.43 12.52 9.96
N PRO A 221 23.54 13.39 10.99
CA PRO A 221 24.80 14.04 11.36
C PRO A 221 25.68 13.21 12.30
N TYR A 222 25.31 11.96 12.64
CA TYR A 222 25.96 11.22 13.73
C TYR A 222 26.43 9.81 13.33
N GLY A 223 27.64 9.67 12.82
CA GLY A 223 28.18 8.33 12.53
C GLY A 223 27.71 7.78 11.18
N ASN A 224 28.14 6.56 10.88
CA ASN A 224 27.94 5.96 9.55
C ASN A 224 26.44 5.78 9.25
N THR A 225 26.05 6.13 8.03
CA THR A 225 24.73 5.81 7.48
C THR A 225 24.84 4.57 6.62
N SER A 226 23.89 3.65 6.77
CA SER A 226 23.86 2.42 5.99
C SER A 226 22.45 2.05 5.57
N VAL A 227 22.38 1.47 4.38
CA VAL A 227 21.28 0.59 3.99
C VAL A 227 21.65 -0.81 4.47
N ASN A 228 20.88 -1.33 5.42
CA ASN A 228 21.18 -2.60 6.04
C ASN A 228 20.55 -3.74 5.25
N LEU A 229 21.40 -4.54 4.61
CA LEU A 229 20.98 -5.74 3.89
C LEU A 229 21.50 -6.96 4.66
N SER A 230 20.62 -7.84 5.11
CA SER A 230 21.01 -8.99 5.94
C SER A 230 20.35 -10.27 5.45
N GLY A 231 21.11 -11.38 5.46
CA GLY A 231 20.75 -12.62 4.78
C GLY A 231 21.18 -12.57 3.31
N GLY A 232 20.22 -12.48 2.40
CA GLY A 232 20.42 -12.42 0.95
C GLY A 232 19.87 -13.65 0.23
N PRO A 233 19.81 -13.63 -1.11
CA PRO A 233 20.48 -12.67 -1.99
C PRO A 233 19.73 -11.34 -2.20
N PHE A 234 20.50 -10.28 -2.45
CA PHE A 234 20.02 -8.96 -2.87
C PHE A 234 20.59 -8.58 -4.25
N GLN A 235 19.76 -8.01 -5.11
CA GLN A 235 20.18 -7.42 -6.38
C GLN A 235 19.97 -5.92 -6.35
N LEU A 236 21.05 -5.15 -6.51
CA LEU A 236 21.05 -3.71 -6.54
C LEU A 236 21.48 -3.25 -7.94
N SER A 237 20.67 -2.41 -8.58
CA SER A 237 21.04 -1.81 -9.86
C SER A 237 20.63 -0.35 -9.99
N ASN A 238 21.52 0.49 -10.53
CA ASN A 238 21.25 1.90 -10.83
C ASN A 238 20.65 2.67 -9.63
N ASN A 239 21.19 2.46 -8.43
CA ASN A 239 20.74 3.20 -7.24
C ASN A 239 21.69 4.36 -6.93
N LEU A 240 21.19 5.40 -6.28
CA LEU A 240 22.00 6.48 -5.72
C LEU A 240 21.98 6.43 -4.19
N PHE A 241 23.15 6.48 -3.56
CA PHE A 241 23.30 6.52 -2.11
C PHE A 241 24.04 7.79 -1.71
N TYR A 242 23.43 8.65 -0.90
CA TYR A 242 24.05 9.91 -0.51
C TYR A 242 23.64 10.35 0.90
N ASN A 243 24.60 10.85 1.67
CA ASN A 243 24.35 11.52 2.94
C ASN A 243 24.84 12.96 2.85
N TYR A 244 23.98 13.93 3.15
CA TYR A 244 24.34 15.36 3.12
C TYR A 244 25.38 15.74 4.18
N TYR A 245 25.60 14.90 5.19
CA TYR A 245 26.70 15.06 6.15
C TYR A 245 27.94 14.30 5.67
N SER A 246 28.82 15.01 4.96
CA SER A 246 29.99 14.45 4.24
C SER A 246 30.99 13.68 5.10
N SER A 247 31.03 13.92 6.41
CA SER A 247 31.87 13.15 7.35
C SER A 247 31.44 11.68 7.50
N TYR A 248 30.24 11.32 7.02
CA TYR A 248 29.61 10.02 7.22
C TYR A 248 29.09 9.46 5.90
N PRO A 249 29.97 8.92 5.04
CA PRO A 249 29.57 8.34 3.76
C PRO A 249 28.59 7.19 3.98
N VAL A 250 27.68 7.02 3.01
CA VAL A 250 26.78 5.87 2.99
C VAL A 250 27.57 4.63 2.64
N SER A 251 27.32 3.56 3.39
CA SER A 251 27.87 2.23 3.14
C SER A 251 26.76 1.19 3.00
N LEU A 252 27.07 0.09 2.31
CA LEU A 252 26.21 -1.10 2.28
C LEU A 252 26.83 -2.19 3.12
N ALA A 253 26.01 -2.83 3.95
CA ALA A 253 26.35 -4.07 4.62
C ALA A 253 25.48 -5.18 4.03
N GLY A 254 26.04 -6.39 3.85
CA GLY A 254 25.27 -7.57 3.43
C GLY A 254 25.85 -8.37 2.28
N ASN A 255 25.10 -9.39 1.84
CA ASN A 255 25.41 -10.22 0.68
C ASN A 255 24.59 -9.78 -0.54
N TYR A 256 25.18 -8.93 -1.39
CA TYR A 256 24.50 -8.32 -2.52
C TYR A 256 25.32 -8.39 -3.81
N SER A 257 24.63 -8.37 -4.95
CA SER A 257 25.21 -8.06 -6.25
C SER A 257 24.81 -6.64 -6.63
N GLU A 258 25.78 -5.79 -6.92
CA GLU A 258 25.60 -4.38 -7.24
C GLU A 258 26.08 -4.10 -8.67
N THR A 259 25.29 -3.31 -9.42
CA THR A 259 25.62 -2.86 -10.78
C THR A 259 25.19 -1.39 -10.98
N GLU A 260 26.08 -0.56 -11.51
CA GLU A 260 25.78 0.81 -11.96
C GLU A 260 25.22 1.76 -10.88
N SER A 261 25.45 1.50 -9.60
CA SER A 261 25.03 2.37 -8.50
C SER A 261 26.08 3.45 -8.19
N PHE A 262 25.60 4.61 -7.80
CA PHE A 262 26.41 5.74 -7.40
C PHE A 262 26.46 5.84 -5.88
N PHE A 263 27.66 5.82 -5.31
CA PHE A 263 27.88 5.99 -3.87
C PHE A 263 28.47 7.36 -3.59
N ASN A 264 27.90 8.05 -2.60
CA ASN A 264 28.37 9.35 -2.11
C ASN A 264 28.50 10.41 -3.21
N THR A 265 27.64 10.30 -4.24
CA THR A 265 27.51 11.29 -5.31
C THR A 265 26.37 12.23 -4.97
N ASP A 266 26.64 13.53 -4.91
CA ASP A 266 25.63 14.53 -4.52
C ASP A 266 24.54 14.67 -5.60
N PRO A 267 23.25 14.44 -5.28
CA PRO A 267 22.15 14.60 -6.22
C PRO A 267 21.86 16.06 -6.63
N GLN A 268 22.56 17.05 -6.06
CA GLN A 268 22.38 18.48 -6.33
C GLN A 268 20.98 19.01 -5.99
N PHE A 269 20.30 18.45 -4.97
CA PHE A 269 19.06 19.05 -4.51
C PHE A 269 19.32 20.35 -3.76
N VAL A 270 18.51 21.37 -4.04
CA VAL A 270 18.57 22.66 -3.34
C VAL A 270 18.09 22.53 -1.89
N ASN A 271 17.13 21.63 -1.65
CA ASN A 271 16.61 21.34 -0.33
C ASN A 271 16.05 19.90 -0.29
N VAL A 272 16.28 19.20 0.81
CA VAL A 272 15.64 17.92 1.12
C VAL A 272 14.69 18.16 2.27
N ASP A 273 13.43 18.47 1.93
CA ASP A 273 12.40 18.71 2.94
C ASP A 273 12.21 17.47 3.81
N TYR A 274 12.15 17.68 5.13
CA TYR A 274 11.78 16.64 6.07
C TYR A 274 10.28 16.36 5.96
N ALA A 275 9.90 15.12 5.66
CA ALA A 275 8.49 14.74 5.69
C ALA A 275 8.02 14.78 7.16
N THR A 276 7.16 15.75 7.48
CA THR A 276 6.37 15.78 8.73
C THR A 276 5.03 15.10 8.53
#